data_AF-A0A218QJ61-F1
#
_entry.id   AF-A0A218QJ61-F1
#
_cell.length_a   1.000
_cell.length_b   1.000
_cell.length_c   1.000
_cell.angle_alpha   90.00
_cell.angle_beta   90.00
_cell.angle_gamma   90.00
#
_symmetry.space_group_name_H-M   'P 1'
#
loop_
_entity.id
_entity.type
_entity.pdbx_description
1 polymer ?
#
loop_
_entity_poly.entity_id
_entity_poly.type
_entity_poly.pdbx_seq_one_letter_code
_entity_poly.pdbx_strand_id
1 'polypeptide(L)'
;MKLQRPILVGGLGLSFSLWILENMHHSMVQVGEFGLLSLVAVGGGLWLFKPNRGKNASDIFDGMPVNRARVEEAIALTEVVINQLASEAENHPALKTLREEVNQLFFELDRQEIKLAVTGGKSVGKTTLIQVLQQNLASVEFNETAPLFVEAGEKSDTATSEVNQSDFVLFLTNGDLTDSEFQSLQQLKAANQPAMLVFNKQDQYLPDERASVLLSLKQRMQTNVVATAVSPLPIKVRKHQEDGSLQEWMEQPAPDIQQLTQQLNEIVAQQKQQLVWTTTMRKAKLLKADAKKLLNQVRRDRATPIIEQYQWIAAAAAFANPVPALDILATAAINAQMVMDLGGIYQQKFSLEQAQTVAGAMGSLMLKLGLVELSTKAVSTVLKSNAVTFVAGGVVQGVSAAYLTRVAGLSLIEYFEQQEIALNSEGGLNLDKLRQTLQNVFVQNQQIGFLQGFVKQGVKRLLPEASQGKIIASETVA
;
A
#
# COMPACT_ATOMS: atom_id res chain seq x y z
N MET A 1 -52.13 -18.95 52.44
CA MET A 1 -50.67 -19.14 52.30
C MET A 1 -50.26 -18.86 50.86
N LYS A 2 -49.25 -17.99 50.71
CA LYS A 2 -48.25 -17.84 49.62
C LYS A 2 -48.72 -17.66 48.15
N LEU A 3 -48.47 -16.44 47.67
CA LEU A 3 -48.35 -16.03 46.26
C LEU A 3 -47.22 -16.78 45.53
N GLN A 4 -47.35 -16.92 44.21
CA GLN A 4 -46.31 -16.51 43.25
C GLN A 4 -46.91 -16.15 41.89
N ARG A 5 -46.51 -14.98 41.35
CA ARG A 5 -46.81 -14.44 40.01
C ARG A 5 -45.63 -14.76 39.07
N PRO A 6 -45.82 -14.79 37.73
CA PRO A 6 -44.70 -14.83 36.79
C PRO A 6 -44.03 -13.45 36.65
N ILE A 7 -42.70 -13.43 36.64
CA ILE A 7 -41.83 -12.25 36.48
C ILE A 7 -41.11 -12.32 35.12
N LEU A 8 -41.08 -11.16 34.44
CA LEU A 8 -40.20 -10.68 33.38
C LEU A 8 -39.37 -11.68 32.55
N VAL A 9 -39.73 -11.80 31.27
CA VAL A 9 -38.78 -12.06 30.17
C VAL A 9 -38.70 -10.78 29.36
N GLY A 10 -37.66 -9.98 29.58
CA GLY A 10 -37.49 -8.68 28.93
C GLY A 10 -36.36 -7.86 29.52
N GLY A 11 -35.18 -8.45 29.69
CA GLY A 11 -34.09 -7.81 30.44
C GLY A 11 -32.66 -8.21 30.07
N LEU A 12 -32.42 -8.83 28.90
CA LEU A 12 -31.06 -9.15 28.46
C LEU A 12 -30.69 -8.55 27.09
N GLY A 13 -31.66 -8.17 26.26
CA GLY A 13 -31.40 -7.46 25.00
C GLY A 13 -31.11 -5.97 25.22
N LEU A 14 -31.95 -5.30 26.00
CA LEU A 14 -31.85 -3.85 26.26
C LEU A 14 -30.58 -3.47 27.03
N SER A 15 -30.10 -4.33 27.92
CA SER A 15 -28.88 -4.11 28.71
C SER A 15 -27.62 -4.14 27.85
N PHE A 16 -27.60 -5.00 26.82
CA PHE A 16 -26.49 -5.08 25.87
C PHE A 16 -26.52 -3.92 24.86
N SER A 17 -27.73 -3.51 24.43
CA SER A 17 -27.90 -2.33 23.57
C SER A 17 -27.55 -1.03 24.29
N LEU A 18 -27.89 -0.89 25.57
CA LEU A 18 -27.56 0.29 26.37
C LEU A 18 -26.07 0.36 26.71
N TRP A 19 -25.41 -0.77 27.00
CA TRP A 19 -23.95 -0.79 27.23
C TRP A 19 -23.16 -0.37 25.98
N ILE A 20 -23.60 -0.77 24.79
CA ILE A 20 -23.01 -0.31 23.52
C ILE A 20 -23.24 1.20 23.32
N LEU A 21 -24.43 1.72 23.66
CA LEU A 21 -24.79 3.11 23.42
C LEU A 21 -24.13 4.08 24.43
N GLU A 22 -23.93 3.65 25.68
CA GLU A 22 -23.25 4.45 26.71
C GLU A 22 -21.73 4.57 26.47
N ASN A 23 -21.11 3.52 25.91
CA ASN A 23 -19.67 3.54 25.61
C ASN A 23 -19.33 4.32 24.32
N MET A 24 -20.33 4.64 23.48
CA MET A 24 -20.13 5.48 22.29
C MET A 24 -20.11 6.99 22.60
N HIS A 25 -20.50 7.43 23.81
CA HIS A 25 -20.57 8.86 24.11
C HIS A 25 -19.26 9.46 24.64
N HIS A 26 -18.27 8.64 25.03
CA HIS A 26 -16.99 9.11 25.56
C HIS A 26 -15.76 8.88 24.66
N SER A 27 -15.91 8.32 23.46
CA SER A 27 -14.81 8.19 22.49
C SER A 27 -14.99 8.99 21.18
N MET A 28 -15.98 9.89 21.12
CA MET A 28 -16.20 10.80 19.99
C MET A 28 -15.20 11.97 19.92
N VAL A 29 -13.92 11.72 20.23
CA VAL A 29 -12.78 12.59 19.89
C VAL A 29 -11.53 11.72 19.65
N GLN A 30 -11.57 10.88 18.61
CA GLN A 30 -10.40 10.44 17.84
C GLN A 30 -10.88 9.55 16.68
N VAL A 31 -11.61 10.17 15.73
CA VAL A 31 -11.89 9.55 14.44
C VAL A 31 -10.84 10.07 13.45
N GLY A 32 -9.64 9.51 13.57
CA GLY A 32 -8.59 9.52 12.57
C GLY A 32 -8.16 8.08 12.33
N GLU A 33 -8.11 7.67 11.06
CA GLU A 33 -7.46 6.46 10.52
C GLU A 33 -8.16 5.08 10.49
N PHE A 34 -9.32 4.83 11.11
CA PHE A 34 -9.91 3.45 11.09
C PHE A 34 -11.28 3.29 10.40
N GLY A 35 -11.61 4.13 9.42
CA GLY A 35 -12.94 4.14 8.79
C GLY A 35 -13.22 3.11 7.67
N LEU A 36 -12.27 2.27 7.26
CA LEU A 36 -12.41 1.46 6.02
C LEU A 36 -12.60 -0.05 6.19
N LEU A 37 -12.68 -0.58 7.41
CA LEU A 37 -12.81 -2.04 7.63
C LEU A 37 -14.20 -2.53 8.06
N SER A 38 -15.21 -1.67 8.13
CA SER A 38 -16.55 -2.04 8.65
C SER A 38 -17.56 -2.51 7.59
N LEU A 39 -17.23 -2.56 6.30
CA LEU A 39 -18.20 -2.93 5.24
C LEU A 39 -18.13 -4.39 4.74
N VAL A 40 -17.29 -5.25 5.30
CA VAL A 40 -17.25 -6.69 4.93
C VAL A 40 -18.11 -7.57 5.85
N ALA A 41 -18.72 -7.01 6.90
CA ALA A 41 -19.30 -7.78 8.01
C ALA A 41 -20.74 -8.31 7.85
N VAL A 42 -21.32 -8.38 6.64
CA VAL A 42 -22.70 -8.95 6.46
C VAL A 42 -22.72 -10.30 5.73
N GLY A 43 -21.58 -10.83 5.28
CA GLY A 43 -21.52 -12.13 4.59
C GLY A 43 -21.05 -13.34 5.42
N GLY A 44 -20.66 -13.18 6.68
CA GLY A 44 -19.84 -14.16 7.42
C GLY A 44 -20.54 -15.04 8.47
N GLY A 45 -21.87 -15.15 8.45
CA GLY A 45 -22.64 -15.67 9.59
C GLY A 45 -22.95 -17.17 9.65
N LEU A 46 -22.59 -18.00 8.66
CA LEU A 46 -23.09 -19.40 8.58
C LEU A 46 -22.02 -20.47 8.33
N TRP A 47 -20.78 -20.25 8.74
CA TRP A 47 -19.71 -21.24 8.56
C TRP A 47 -19.05 -21.69 9.87
N LEU A 48 -19.87 -22.06 10.86
CA LEU A 48 -19.36 -22.57 12.15
C LEU A 48 -19.63 -24.06 12.44
N PHE A 49 -20.10 -24.84 11.48
CA PHE A 49 -20.13 -26.31 11.63
C PHE A 49 -19.96 -27.03 10.29
N LYS A 50 -18.71 -27.40 9.95
CA LYS A 50 -18.45 -28.54 9.08
C LYS A 50 -17.30 -29.39 9.66
N PRO A 51 -17.43 -30.72 9.71
CA PRO A 51 -16.38 -31.58 10.24
C PRO A 51 -15.18 -31.61 9.29
N ASN A 52 -14.01 -31.68 9.92
CA ASN A 52 -12.69 -31.77 9.34
C ASN A 52 -12.58 -32.98 8.38
N ARG A 53 -12.53 -32.73 7.06
CA ARG A 53 -12.02 -33.68 6.06
C ARG A 53 -10.61 -33.24 5.71
N GLY A 54 -9.66 -34.17 5.81
CA GLY A 54 -8.23 -33.91 5.57
C GLY A 54 -8.02 -33.14 4.28
N LYS A 55 -7.50 -31.92 4.40
CA LYS A 55 -7.10 -31.09 3.27
C LYS A 55 -5.80 -31.67 2.69
N ASN A 56 -5.83 -32.00 1.41
CA ASN A 56 -4.68 -32.45 0.65
C ASN A 56 -3.77 -31.25 0.30
N ALA A 57 -2.52 -31.50 -0.09
CA ALA A 57 -1.54 -30.51 -0.54
C ALA A 57 -2.00 -29.66 -1.77
N SER A 58 -3.21 -29.88 -2.29
CA SER A 58 -3.85 -29.13 -3.37
C SER A 58 -4.44 -27.78 -2.95
N ASP A 59 -4.65 -27.50 -1.66
CA ASP A 59 -5.28 -26.25 -1.17
C ASP A 59 -4.28 -25.12 -0.89
N ILE A 60 -3.04 -25.20 -1.40
CA ILE A 60 -1.99 -24.18 -1.19
C ILE A 60 -2.37 -22.83 -1.82
N PHE A 61 -3.23 -22.87 -2.83
CA PHE A 61 -3.76 -21.68 -3.48
C PHE A 61 -5.24 -21.50 -3.10
N ASP A 62 -5.49 -20.74 -2.04
CA ASP A 62 -6.83 -20.22 -1.68
C ASP A 62 -7.38 -19.21 -2.73
N GLY A 63 -6.72 -19.06 -3.88
CA GLY A 63 -7.07 -18.16 -4.98
C GLY A 63 -7.13 -18.88 -6.33
N MET A 64 -7.79 -18.27 -7.32
CA MET A 64 -7.85 -18.83 -8.68
C MET A 64 -6.44 -19.17 -9.20
N PRO A 65 -6.22 -20.37 -9.77
CA PRO A 65 -4.90 -20.75 -10.27
C PRO A 65 -4.43 -19.76 -11.35
N VAL A 66 -3.20 -19.26 -11.19
CA VAL A 66 -2.52 -18.39 -12.16
C VAL A 66 -2.09 -19.23 -13.35
N ASN A 67 -2.68 -19.01 -14.52
CA ASN A 67 -2.25 -19.71 -15.74
C ASN A 67 -1.32 -18.84 -16.60
N ARG A 68 -0.64 -19.45 -17.57
CA ARG A 68 0.25 -18.77 -18.51
C ARG A 68 -0.40 -17.53 -19.15
N ALA A 69 -1.62 -17.67 -19.66
CA ALA A 69 -2.33 -16.59 -20.35
C ALA A 69 -2.49 -15.33 -19.47
N ARG A 70 -2.79 -15.49 -18.18
CA ARG A 70 -2.87 -14.35 -17.24
C ARG A 70 -1.51 -13.71 -17.02
N VAL A 71 -0.43 -14.48 -16.94
CA VAL A 71 0.92 -13.91 -16.78
C VAL A 71 1.32 -13.13 -18.02
N GLU A 72 1.06 -13.67 -19.21
CA GLU A 72 1.31 -12.99 -20.48
C GLU A 72 0.48 -11.70 -20.60
N GLU A 73 -0.80 -11.72 -20.18
CA GLU A 73 -1.63 -10.51 -20.08
C GLU A 73 -1.01 -9.47 -19.14
N ALA A 74 -0.53 -9.88 -17.96
CA ALA A 74 0.10 -8.96 -17.02
C ALA A 74 1.40 -8.35 -17.58
N ILE A 75 2.23 -9.15 -18.26
CA ILE A 75 3.44 -8.67 -18.94
C ILE A 75 3.07 -7.69 -20.06
N ALA A 76 2.05 -8.00 -20.87
CA ALA A 76 1.58 -7.11 -21.93
C ALA A 76 1.07 -5.77 -21.37
N LEU A 77 0.35 -5.77 -20.24
CA LEU A 77 -0.05 -4.53 -19.57
C LEU A 77 1.15 -3.73 -19.05
N THR A 78 2.22 -4.40 -18.59
CA THR A 78 3.48 -3.75 -18.22
C THR A 78 4.14 -3.08 -19.42
N GLU A 79 4.19 -3.77 -20.56
CA GLU A 79 4.73 -3.23 -21.81
C GLU A 79 3.96 -2.00 -22.29
N VAL A 80 2.62 -2.00 -22.18
CA VAL A 80 1.80 -0.83 -22.52
C VAL A 80 2.25 0.40 -21.73
N VAL A 81 2.50 0.27 -20.42
CA VAL A 81 2.96 1.38 -19.58
C VAL A 81 4.38 1.83 -19.95
N ILE A 82 5.29 0.89 -20.23
CA ILE A 82 6.67 1.21 -20.63
C ILE A 82 6.70 1.90 -21.99
N ASN A 83 5.89 1.44 -22.95
CA ASN A 83 5.74 2.07 -24.26
C ASN A 83 5.13 3.47 -24.13
N GLN A 84 4.19 3.65 -23.19
CA GLN A 84 3.65 4.96 -22.89
C GLN A 84 4.71 5.92 -22.35
N LEU A 85 5.55 5.46 -21.41
CA LEU A 85 6.72 6.21 -20.93
C LEU A 85 7.68 6.55 -22.07
N ALA A 86 7.99 5.59 -22.95
CA ALA A 86 8.87 5.81 -24.09
C ALA A 86 8.31 6.87 -25.07
N SER A 87 7.00 6.88 -25.30
CA SER A 87 6.36 7.88 -26.16
C SER A 87 6.35 9.29 -25.56
N GLU A 88 6.31 9.39 -24.23
CA GLU A 88 6.21 10.67 -23.51
C GLU A 88 7.57 11.23 -23.06
N ALA A 89 8.59 10.38 -22.96
CA ALA A 89 9.96 10.71 -22.57
C ALA A 89 10.97 9.75 -23.22
N GLU A 90 11.23 9.92 -24.52
CA GLU A 90 12.05 9.01 -25.35
C GLU A 90 13.44 8.71 -24.76
N ASN A 91 14.07 9.69 -24.10
CA ASN A 91 15.41 9.58 -23.53
C ASN A 91 15.42 9.29 -22.01
N HIS A 92 14.32 8.80 -21.43
CA HIS A 92 14.27 8.53 -20.00
C HIS A 92 15.26 7.41 -19.62
N PRO A 93 16.16 7.63 -18.64
CA PRO A 93 17.30 6.72 -18.38
C PRO A 93 16.88 5.31 -17.97
N ALA A 94 15.73 5.18 -17.31
CA ALA A 94 15.22 3.88 -16.85
C ALA A 94 14.62 3.00 -17.97
N LEU A 95 14.38 3.52 -19.18
CA LEU A 95 13.70 2.78 -20.25
C LEU A 95 14.48 1.53 -20.68
N LYS A 96 15.81 1.62 -20.70
CA LYS A 96 16.67 0.48 -21.05
C LYS A 96 16.48 -0.66 -20.04
N THR A 97 16.60 -0.35 -18.75
CA THR A 97 16.44 -1.31 -17.65
C THR A 97 15.04 -1.92 -17.63
N LEU A 98 13.98 -1.11 -17.75
CA LEU A 98 12.61 -1.60 -17.76
C LEU A 98 12.34 -2.58 -18.92
N ARG A 99 12.87 -2.30 -20.11
CA ARG A 99 12.74 -3.19 -21.28
C ARG A 99 13.54 -4.48 -21.09
N GLU A 100 14.74 -4.41 -20.53
CA GLU A 100 15.56 -5.57 -20.19
C GLU A 100 14.82 -6.47 -19.18
N GLU A 101 14.26 -5.89 -18.11
CA GLU A 101 13.50 -6.62 -17.10
C GLU A 101 12.24 -7.27 -17.66
N VAL A 102 11.45 -6.58 -18.51
CA VAL A 102 10.30 -7.18 -19.18
C VAL A 102 10.69 -8.37 -20.05
N ASN A 103 11.75 -8.24 -20.85
CA ASN A 103 12.24 -9.35 -21.67
C ASN A 103 12.66 -10.54 -20.80
N GLN A 104 13.27 -10.27 -19.64
CA GLN A 104 13.65 -11.28 -18.67
C GLN A 104 12.42 -12.04 -18.12
N LEU A 105 11.27 -11.38 -17.92
CA LEU A 105 10.03 -12.04 -17.48
C LEU A 105 9.56 -13.12 -18.46
N PHE A 106 9.68 -12.90 -19.77
CA PHE A 106 9.32 -13.92 -20.77
C PHE A 106 10.22 -15.15 -20.67
N PHE A 107 11.52 -14.97 -20.43
CA PHE A 107 12.45 -16.10 -20.23
C PHE A 107 12.19 -16.83 -18.91
N GLU A 108 11.72 -16.13 -17.88
CA GLU A 108 11.38 -16.75 -16.59
C GLU A 108 10.15 -17.67 -16.67
N LEU A 109 9.24 -17.47 -17.63
CA LEU A 109 7.99 -18.24 -17.74
C LEU A 109 8.23 -19.74 -17.87
N ASP A 110 9.27 -20.16 -18.58
CA ASP A 110 9.55 -21.57 -18.87
C ASP A 110 10.68 -22.14 -17.99
N ARG A 111 11.09 -21.39 -16.95
CA ARG A 111 12.15 -21.77 -16.03
C ARG A 111 11.84 -23.09 -15.32
N GLN A 112 12.83 -23.97 -15.30
CA GLN A 112 12.77 -25.29 -14.64
C GLN A 112 13.35 -25.30 -13.23
N GLU A 113 14.01 -24.25 -12.79
CA GLU A 113 14.54 -24.17 -11.43
C GLU A 113 13.55 -23.46 -10.52
N ILE A 114 13.25 -24.04 -9.35
CA ILE A 114 12.39 -23.42 -8.33
C ILE A 114 13.25 -22.69 -7.31
N LYS A 115 12.93 -21.43 -7.05
CA LYS A 115 13.57 -20.59 -6.04
C LYS A 115 12.79 -20.66 -4.74
N LEU A 116 13.38 -21.20 -3.67
CA LEU A 116 12.82 -21.22 -2.32
C LEU A 116 13.49 -20.17 -1.45
N ALA A 117 12.69 -19.28 -0.85
CA ALA A 117 13.17 -18.41 0.22
C ALA A 117 12.93 -19.07 1.58
N VAL A 118 13.93 -19.07 2.45
CA VAL A 118 13.82 -19.51 3.84
C VAL A 118 13.87 -18.29 4.75
N THR A 119 12.76 -17.98 5.41
CA THR A 119 12.58 -16.77 6.22
C THR A 119 12.15 -17.10 7.65
N GLY A 120 12.16 -16.09 8.52
CA GLY A 120 11.82 -16.22 9.94
C GLY A 120 12.76 -15.44 10.87
N GLY A 121 12.45 -15.49 12.16
CA GLY A 121 13.18 -14.78 13.20
C GLY A 121 14.65 -15.19 13.36
N LYS A 122 15.35 -14.53 14.28
CA LYS A 122 16.74 -14.88 14.61
C LYS A 122 16.79 -16.28 15.24
N SER A 123 17.81 -17.05 14.90
CA SER A 123 18.10 -18.36 15.50
C SER A 123 17.00 -19.42 15.40
N VAL A 124 16.04 -19.30 14.47
CA VAL A 124 15.01 -20.35 14.22
C VAL A 124 15.55 -21.56 13.45
N GLY A 125 16.78 -21.49 12.92
CA GLY A 125 17.45 -22.60 12.22
C GLY A 125 17.41 -22.54 10.69
N LYS A 126 17.28 -21.35 10.10
CA LYS A 126 17.19 -21.13 8.64
C LYS A 126 18.39 -21.71 7.87
N THR A 127 19.61 -21.30 8.20
CA THR A 127 20.84 -21.78 7.54
C THR A 127 20.97 -23.30 7.59
N THR A 128 20.73 -23.89 8.77
CA THR A 128 20.81 -25.34 8.96
C THR A 128 19.74 -26.06 8.13
N LEU A 129 18.53 -25.51 8.05
CA LEU A 129 17.47 -26.11 7.23
C LEU A 129 17.89 -26.14 5.76
N ILE A 130 18.43 -25.04 5.24
CA ILE A 130 18.91 -24.98 3.86
C ILE A 130 19.98 -26.06 3.60
N GLN A 131 20.97 -26.17 4.49
CA GLN A 131 22.04 -27.17 4.36
C GLN A 131 21.51 -28.60 4.30
N VAL A 132 20.54 -28.94 5.18
CA VAL A 132 19.94 -30.27 5.20
C VAL A 132 19.06 -30.49 3.96
N LEU A 133 18.28 -29.50 3.54
CA LEU A 133 17.40 -29.63 2.36
C LEU A 133 18.18 -29.74 1.05
N GLN A 134 19.29 -29.01 0.89
CA GLN A 134 20.14 -29.08 -0.30
C GLN A 134 20.70 -30.49 -0.56
N GLN A 135 20.93 -31.27 0.49
CA GLN A 135 21.35 -32.67 0.37
C GLN A 135 20.23 -33.60 -0.11
N ASN A 136 18.97 -33.17 0.05
CA ASN A 136 17.78 -33.99 -0.21
C ASN A 136 17.00 -33.52 -1.47
N LEU A 137 17.27 -32.32 -1.99
CA LEU A 137 16.51 -31.68 -3.08
C LEU A 137 17.47 -31.11 -4.14
N ALA A 138 17.58 -31.77 -5.29
CA ALA A 138 18.57 -31.43 -6.33
C ALA A 138 18.12 -30.37 -7.36
N SER A 139 16.83 -30.00 -7.40
CA SER A 139 16.25 -29.12 -8.42
C SER A 139 15.66 -27.82 -7.85
N VAL A 140 16.21 -27.36 -6.73
CA VAL A 140 15.71 -26.23 -5.96
C VAL A 140 16.86 -25.32 -5.56
N GLU A 141 16.77 -24.06 -5.93
CA GLU A 141 17.67 -22.99 -5.48
C GLU A 141 17.14 -22.45 -4.14
N PHE A 142 17.98 -22.45 -3.11
CA PHE A 142 17.62 -21.92 -1.80
C PHE A 142 18.25 -20.55 -1.57
N ASN A 143 17.45 -19.59 -1.12
CA ASN A 143 17.90 -18.30 -0.65
C ASN A 143 17.54 -18.11 0.83
N GLU A 144 18.53 -17.78 1.65
CA GLU A 144 18.29 -17.44 3.06
C GLU A 144 17.98 -15.96 3.19
N THR A 145 16.84 -15.61 3.80
CA THR A 145 16.56 -14.20 4.04
C THR A 145 17.26 -13.67 5.28
N ALA A 146 17.52 -12.37 5.31
CA ALA A 146 17.89 -11.71 6.56
C ALA A 146 16.85 -12.01 7.67
N PRO A 147 17.27 -12.11 8.95
CA PRO A 147 16.35 -12.38 10.05
C PRO A 147 15.27 -11.31 10.17
N LEU A 148 14.02 -11.73 10.29
CA LEU A 148 12.90 -10.84 10.55
C LEU A 148 12.95 -10.31 12.00
N PHE A 149 12.28 -9.18 12.23
CA PHE A 149 12.06 -8.57 13.54
C PHE A 149 13.33 -8.10 14.26
N VAL A 150 14.39 -7.82 13.51
CA VAL A 150 15.56 -7.07 13.98
C VAL A 150 15.28 -5.58 13.82
N GLU A 151 15.80 -4.73 14.72
CA GLU A 151 15.59 -3.28 14.70
C GLU A 151 15.69 -2.68 13.28
N ALA A 152 14.74 -1.79 12.97
CA ALA A 152 14.52 -1.23 11.65
C ALA A 152 15.78 -0.52 11.11
N GLY A 153 16.37 -1.12 10.09
CA GLY A 153 17.42 -0.57 9.25
C GLY A 153 17.31 -1.21 7.86
N GLU A 154 18.23 -0.89 6.94
CA GLU A 154 18.22 -1.34 5.52
C GLU A 154 17.96 -2.85 5.30
N LYS A 155 18.14 -3.69 6.33
CA LYS A 155 17.94 -5.14 6.29
C LYS A 155 16.47 -5.59 6.18
N SER A 156 15.49 -4.80 6.62
CA SER A 156 14.07 -5.16 6.49
C SER A 156 13.61 -5.16 5.03
N ASP A 157 14.13 -4.22 4.24
CA ASP A 157 13.77 -4.05 2.84
C ASP A 157 14.41 -5.16 2.00
N THR A 158 15.60 -5.62 2.39
CA THR A 158 16.28 -6.76 1.74
C THR A 158 15.56 -8.09 1.93
N ALA A 159 15.03 -8.37 3.14
CA ALA A 159 14.30 -9.63 3.36
C ALA A 159 13.02 -9.70 2.51
N THR A 160 12.37 -8.55 2.31
CA THR A 160 11.15 -8.45 1.51
C THR A 160 11.44 -8.62 0.02
N SER A 161 12.54 -8.05 -0.48
CA SER A 161 12.92 -8.20 -1.90
C SER A 161 13.33 -9.64 -2.23
N GLU A 162 14.06 -10.31 -1.34
CA GLU A 162 14.43 -11.73 -1.48
C GLU A 162 13.21 -12.64 -1.53
N VAL A 163 12.20 -12.38 -0.67
CA VAL A 163 10.94 -13.13 -0.68
C VAL A 163 10.17 -12.90 -1.98
N ASN A 164 10.08 -11.65 -2.46
CA ASN A 164 9.35 -11.32 -3.68
C ASN A 164 9.92 -12.02 -4.93
N GLN A 165 11.22 -12.33 -4.95
CA GLN A 165 11.87 -13.02 -6.05
C GLN A 165 11.73 -14.56 -5.98
N SER A 166 11.23 -15.09 -4.86
CA SER A 166 11.09 -16.53 -4.64
C SER A 166 9.76 -17.08 -5.13
N ASP A 167 9.78 -18.35 -5.52
CA ASP A 167 8.61 -19.11 -5.97
C ASP A 167 7.75 -19.62 -4.83
N PHE A 168 8.40 -19.94 -3.72
CA PHE A 168 7.74 -20.46 -2.54
C PHE A 168 8.57 -20.16 -1.30
N VAL A 169 7.91 -19.90 -0.18
CA VAL A 169 8.53 -19.47 1.07
C VAL A 169 8.40 -20.55 2.13
N LEU A 170 9.51 -20.88 2.78
CA LEU A 170 9.53 -21.61 4.04
C LEU A 170 9.63 -20.59 5.18
N PHE A 171 8.54 -20.36 5.87
CA PHE A 171 8.51 -19.48 7.04
C PHE A 171 8.80 -20.31 8.28
N LEU A 172 9.95 -20.08 8.92
CA LEU A 172 10.36 -20.83 10.10
C LEU A 172 9.97 -20.09 11.38
N THR A 173 9.35 -20.84 12.29
CA THR A 173 9.17 -20.46 13.68
C THR A 173 9.66 -21.61 14.56
N ASN A 174 9.96 -21.32 15.82
CA ASN A 174 10.37 -22.33 16.80
C ASN A 174 9.41 -22.43 18.00
N GLY A 175 8.17 -21.95 17.84
CA GLY A 175 7.12 -22.03 18.84
C GLY A 175 5.73 -21.70 18.26
N ASP A 176 4.80 -21.27 19.11
CA ASP A 176 3.53 -20.68 18.64
C ASP A 176 3.80 -19.30 18.01
N LEU A 177 2.91 -18.86 17.12
CA LEU A 177 3.07 -17.60 16.40
C LEU A 177 2.90 -16.40 17.32
N THR A 178 3.89 -15.52 17.30
CA THR A 178 3.76 -14.14 17.78
C THR A 178 2.89 -13.32 16.82
N ASP A 179 2.39 -12.18 17.30
CA ASP A 179 1.59 -11.27 16.46
C ASP A 179 2.39 -10.76 15.25
N SER A 180 3.69 -10.47 15.43
CA SER A 180 4.57 -10.02 14.35
C SER A 180 4.79 -11.10 13.30
N GLU A 181 5.00 -12.35 13.71
CA GLU A 181 5.11 -13.47 12.76
C GLU A 181 3.80 -13.71 12.02
N PHE A 182 2.67 -13.64 12.73
CA PHE A 182 1.36 -13.77 12.12
C PHE A 182 1.10 -12.65 11.10
N GLN A 183 1.45 -11.40 11.41
CA GLN A 183 1.33 -10.28 10.48
C GLN A 183 2.19 -10.48 9.22
N SER A 184 3.44 -10.93 9.37
CA SER A 184 4.30 -11.26 8.21
C SER A 184 3.68 -12.34 7.33
N LEU A 185 3.12 -13.40 7.93
CA LEU A 185 2.42 -14.46 7.20
C LEU A 185 1.16 -13.92 6.47
N GLN A 186 0.40 -13.01 7.10
CA GLN A 186 -0.73 -12.35 6.44
C GLN A 186 -0.29 -11.48 5.26
N GLN A 187 0.86 -10.80 5.36
CA GLN A 187 1.43 -10.04 4.25
C GLN A 187 1.80 -10.95 3.06
N LEU A 188 2.41 -12.12 3.33
CA LEU A 188 2.69 -13.11 2.28
C LEU A 188 1.39 -13.59 1.60
N LYS A 189 0.35 -13.88 2.40
CA LYS A 189 -0.97 -14.27 1.86
C LYS A 189 -1.58 -13.17 1.01
N ALA A 190 -1.57 -11.91 1.48
CA ALA A 190 -2.09 -10.77 0.73
C ALA A 190 -1.32 -10.52 -0.58
N ALA A 191 -0.01 -10.80 -0.60
CA ALA A 191 0.83 -10.71 -1.78
C ALA A 191 0.64 -11.89 -2.77
N ASN A 192 -0.18 -12.89 -2.45
CA ASN A 192 -0.25 -14.17 -3.16
C ASN A 192 1.13 -14.84 -3.29
N GLN A 193 1.93 -14.79 -2.22
CA GLN A 193 3.18 -15.52 -2.09
C GLN A 193 2.90 -16.90 -1.50
N PRO A 194 3.13 -18.00 -2.25
CA PRO A 194 3.00 -19.35 -1.72
C PRO A 194 3.96 -19.56 -0.55
N ALA A 195 3.45 -20.04 0.57
CA ALA A 195 4.24 -20.23 1.78
C ALA A 195 3.80 -21.47 2.57
N MET A 196 4.76 -22.07 3.26
CA MET A 196 4.56 -23.12 4.27
C MET A 196 5.14 -22.67 5.60
N LEU A 197 4.40 -22.91 6.67
CA LEU A 197 4.90 -22.69 8.03
C LEU A 197 5.66 -23.93 8.50
N VAL A 198 6.91 -23.74 8.90
CA VAL A 198 7.80 -24.78 9.42
C VAL A 198 8.04 -24.51 10.90
N PHE A 199 7.46 -25.34 11.76
CA PHE A 199 7.72 -25.35 13.20
C PHE A 199 8.99 -26.17 13.47
N ASN A 200 10.13 -25.49 13.55
CA ASN A 200 11.42 -26.11 13.79
C ASN A 200 11.74 -26.22 15.29
N LYS A 201 12.70 -27.09 15.64
CA LYS A 201 13.12 -27.39 17.01
C LYS A 201 12.05 -28.09 17.86
N GLN A 202 11.22 -28.90 17.21
CA GLN A 202 10.18 -29.65 17.91
C GLN A 202 10.72 -30.64 18.95
N ASP A 203 12.00 -31.01 18.86
CA ASP A 203 12.73 -31.85 19.81
C ASP A 203 12.91 -31.19 21.19
N GLN A 204 12.75 -29.87 21.28
CA GLN A 204 12.88 -29.11 22.52
C GLN A 204 11.58 -29.08 23.35
N TYR A 205 10.51 -29.67 22.83
CA TYR A 205 9.18 -29.70 23.45
C TYR A 205 8.85 -31.10 23.96
N LEU A 206 8.11 -31.17 25.06
CA LEU A 206 7.50 -32.43 25.47
C LEU A 206 6.47 -32.90 24.41
N PRO A 207 6.21 -34.21 24.27
CA PRO A 207 5.29 -34.72 23.25
C PRO A 207 3.91 -34.04 23.25
N ASP A 208 3.34 -33.80 24.43
CA ASP A 208 2.02 -33.16 24.58
C ASP A 208 2.04 -31.67 24.24
N GLU A 209 3.14 -30.98 24.58
CA GLU A 209 3.34 -29.56 24.23
C GLU A 209 3.53 -29.40 22.73
N ARG A 210 4.34 -30.28 22.11
CA ARG A 210 4.53 -30.33 20.65
C ARG A 210 3.19 -30.49 19.94
N ALA A 211 2.35 -31.42 20.40
CA ALA A 211 1.02 -31.64 19.82
C ALA A 211 0.12 -30.40 19.97
N SER A 212 0.17 -29.74 21.13
CA SER A 212 -0.61 -28.53 21.41
C SER A 212 -0.19 -27.34 20.55
N VAL A 213 1.11 -27.09 20.43
CA VAL A 213 1.65 -26.01 19.57
C VAL A 213 1.29 -26.29 18.12
N LEU A 214 1.53 -27.51 17.62
CA LEU A 214 1.20 -27.86 16.23
C LEU A 214 -0.30 -27.70 15.93
N LEU A 215 -1.18 -28.02 16.88
CA LEU A 215 -2.62 -27.81 16.74
C LEU A 215 -2.96 -26.31 16.68
N SER A 216 -2.39 -25.48 17.57
CA SER A 216 -2.57 -24.02 17.56
C SER A 216 -2.18 -23.43 16.20
N LEU A 217 -0.99 -23.80 15.70
CA LEU A 217 -0.48 -23.35 14.42
C LEU A 217 -1.40 -23.72 13.25
N LYS A 218 -1.86 -24.98 13.21
CA LYS A 218 -2.80 -25.46 12.17
C LYS A 218 -4.13 -24.73 12.21
N GLN A 219 -4.64 -24.43 13.40
CA GLN A 219 -5.91 -23.70 13.57
C GLN A 219 -5.80 -22.25 13.10
N ARG A 220 -4.71 -21.55 13.44
CA ARG A 220 -4.51 -20.14 13.06
C ARG A 220 -4.28 -19.95 11.57
N MET A 221 -3.48 -20.82 10.97
CA MET A 221 -3.01 -20.61 9.61
C MET A 221 -3.95 -21.15 8.54
N GLN A 222 -4.73 -22.20 8.83
CA GLN A 222 -5.53 -22.96 7.84
C GLN A 222 -4.74 -23.50 6.63
N THR A 223 -3.44 -23.19 6.52
CA THR A 223 -2.45 -23.59 5.51
C THR A 223 -1.62 -24.80 5.98
N ASN A 224 -0.70 -25.26 5.12
CA ASN A 224 0.24 -26.34 5.44
C ASN A 224 1.23 -25.91 6.53
N VAL A 225 1.19 -26.63 7.66
CA VAL A 225 2.13 -26.52 8.78
C VAL A 225 2.85 -27.86 8.94
N VAL A 226 4.18 -27.82 8.96
CA VAL A 226 5.03 -29.00 9.19
C VAL A 226 5.91 -28.76 10.40
N ALA A 227 6.07 -29.79 11.23
CA ALA A 227 6.96 -29.73 12.38
C ALA A 227 8.25 -30.52 12.09
N THR A 228 9.40 -29.95 12.43
CA THR A 228 10.73 -30.49 12.10
C THR A 228 11.71 -30.35 13.26
N ALA A 229 12.74 -31.19 13.27
CA ALA A 229 13.95 -30.99 14.07
C ALA A 229 15.17 -31.11 13.15
N VAL A 230 15.59 -30.00 12.58
CA VAL A 230 16.67 -29.97 11.57
C VAL A 230 18.03 -30.30 12.17
N SER A 231 18.26 -29.91 13.43
CA SER A 231 19.45 -30.25 14.20
C SER A 231 19.03 -30.59 15.62
N PRO A 232 18.56 -31.82 15.86
CA PRO A 232 18.06 -32.24 17.17
C PRO A 232 19.13 -32.08 18.26
N LEU A 233 18.73 -31.81 19.50
CA LEU A 233 19.67 -31.79 20.61
C LEU A 233 20.26 -33.19 20.88
N PRO A 234 21.53 -33.30 21.29
CA PRO A 234 22.12 -34.57 21.71
C PRO A 234 21.32 -35.19 22.86
N ILE A 235 21.01 -36.48 22.76
CA ILE A 235 20.29 -37.24 23.78
C ILE A 235 21.24 -38.18 24.53
N LYS A 236 21.04 -38.32 25.84
CA LYS A 236 21.80 -39.27 26.65
C LYS A 236 21.19 -40.66 26.53
N VAL A 237 21.93 -41.59 25.94
CA VAL A 237 21.49 -42.97 25.74
C VAL A 237 22.11 -43.85 26.83
N ARG A 238 21.27 -44.72 27.39
CA ARG A 238 21.64 -45.72 28.41
C ARG A 238 21.38 -47.10 27.84
N LYS A 239 22.45 -47.88 27.62
CA LYS A 239 22.34 -49.27 27.17
C LYS A 239 22.70 -50.21 28.30
N HIS A 240 21.75 -51.05 28.68
CA HIS A 240 21.98 -52.18 29.57
C HIS A 240 22.61 -53.31 28.75
N GLN A 241 23.76 -53.80 29.20
CA GLN A 241 24.41 -54.97 28.62
C GLN A 241 23.82 -56.27 29.19
N GLU A 242 24.13 -57.40 28.54
CA GLU A 242 23.70 -58.73 28.98
C GLU A 242 24.23 -59.11 30.37
N ASP A 243 25.36 -58.52 30.79
CA ASP A 243 25.95 -58.69 32.12
C ASP A 243 25.37 -57.77 33.20
N GLY A 244 24.37 -56.94 32.85
CA GLY A 244 23.74 -55.97 33.74
C GLY A 244 24.51 -54.66 33.92
N SER A 245 25.68 -54.49 33.28
CA SER A 245 26.41 -53.23 33.27
C SER A 245 25.70 -52.17 32.41
N LEU A 246 25.92 -50.89 32.75
CA LEU A 246 25.25 -49.76 32.09
C LEU A 246 26.27 -48.91 31.36
N GLN A 247 26.09 -48.74 30.05
CA GLN A 247 26.86 -47.80 29.24
C GLN A 247 26.05 -46.53 28.99
N GLU A 248 26.68 -45.38 29.18
CA GLU A 248 26.10 -44.07 28.93
C GLU A 248 26.94 -43.31 27.89
N TRP A 249 26.30 -42.78 26.86
CA TRP A 249 26.95 -41.86 25.91
C TRP A 249 25.93 -40.81 25.41
N MET A 250 26.44 -39.75 24.79
CA MET A 250 25.61 -38.78 24.08
C MET A 250 25.49 -39.21 22.62
N GLU A 251 24.26 -39.43 22.17
CA GLU A 251 23.95 -39.71 20.77
C GLU A 251 23.36 -38.46 20.13
N GLN A 252 23.79 -38.15 18.91
CA GLN A 252 23.26 -37.05 18.11
C GLN A 252 22.19 -37.61 17.17
N PRO A 253 20.89 -37.36 17.42
CA PRO A 253 19.84 -37.87 16.54
C PRO A 253 19.96 -37.30 15.12
N ALA A 254 19.57 -38.09 14.13
CA ALA A 254 19.47 -37.63 12.75
C ALA A 254 18.37 -36.56 12.58
N PRO A 255 18.50 -35.63 11.63
CA PRO A 255 17.48 -34.62 11.36
C PRO A 255 16.09 -35.22 11.09
N ASP A 256 15.07 -34.71 11.79
CA ASP A 256 13.65 -35.04 11.54
C ASP A 256 13.06 -34.02 10.56
N ILE A 257 13.16 -34.35 9.27
CA ILE A 257 12.73 -33.50 8.15
C ILE A 257 11.89 -34.24 7.10
N GLN A 258 11.59 -35.52 7.32
CA GLN A 258 10.98 -36.39 6.31
C GLN A 258 9.61 -35.89 5.83
N GLN A 259 8.78 -35.42 6.76
CA GLN A 259 7.48 -34.86 6.40
C GLN A 259 7.62 -33.59 5.55
N LEU A 260 8.61 -32.73 5.87
CA LEU A 260 8.86 -31.50 5.13
C LEU A 260 9.34 -31.80 3.71
N THR A 261 10.32 -32.71 3.55
CA THR A 261 10.83 -33.08 2.23
C THR A 261 9.78 -33.78 1.39
N GLN A 262 8.95 -34.64 1.98
CA GLN A 262 7.84 -35.28 1.25
C GLN A 262 6.86 -34.22 0.71
N GLN A 263 6.37 -33.32 1.56
CA GLN A 263 5.42 -32.29 1.14
C GLN A 263 6.02 -31.34 0.11
N LEU A 264 7.28 -30.93 0.28
CA LEU A 264 7.94 -30.08 -0.71
C LEU A 264 8.12 -30.79 -2.05
N ASN A 265 8.49 -32.07 -2.04
CA ASN A 265 8.59 -32.87 -3.26
C ASN A 265 7.23 -32.99 -3.97
N GLU A 266 6.15 -33.21 -3.24
CA GLU A 266 4.80 -33.26 -3.81
C GLU A 266 4.40 -31.91 -4.45
N ILE A 267 4.67 -30.80 -3.76
CA ILE A 267 4.40 -29.44 -4.25
C ILE A 267 5.21 -29.15 -5.51
N VAL A 268 6.52 -29.37 -5.46
CA VAL A 268 7.41 -29.12 -6.59
C VAL A 268 7.08 -30.04 -7.75
N ALA A 269 6.76 -31.31 -7.53
CA ALA A 269 6.41 -32.23 -8.62
C ALA A 269 5.09 -31.87 -9.31
N GLN A 270 4.08 -31.43 -8.55
CA GLN A 270 2.73 -31.19 -9.08
C GLN A 270 2.50 -29.75 -9.56
N GLN A 271 3.16 -28.78 -8.93
CA GLN A 271 2.80 -27.35 -9.02
C GLN A 271 3.98 -26.47 -9.47
N LYS A 272 5.10 -27.06 -9.90
CA LYS A 272 6.30 -26.35 -10.37
C LYS A 272 6.00 -25.12 -11.22
N GLN A 273 5.30 -25.36 -12.32
CA GLN A 273 5.02 -24.36 -13.34
C GLN A 273 4.08 -23.27 -12.81
N GLN A 274 3.13 -23.68 -11.97
CA GLN A 274 2.19 -22.80 -11.30
C GLN A 274 2.90 -21.83 -10.34
N LEU A 275 3.91 -22.31 -9.60
CA LEU A 275 4.72 -21.47 -8.71
C LEU A 275 5.51 -20.42 -9.50
N VAL A 276 6.18 -20.84 -10.59
CA VAL A 276 6.91 -19.94 -11.48
C VAL A 276 5.98 -18.86 -12.05
N TRP A 277 4.83 -19.24 -12.60
CA TRP A 277 3.84 -18.29 -13.12
C TRP A 277 3.34 -17.30 -12.05
N THR A 278 3.15 -17.77 -10.83
CA THR A 278 2.71 -16.91 -9.72
C THR A 278 3.77 -15.86 -9.41
N THR A 279 5.06 -16.25 -9.38
CA THR A 279 6.17 -15.30 -9.17
C THR A 279 6.33 -14.33 -10.32
N THR A 280 6.34 -14.81 -11.57
CA THR A 280 6.47 -13.95 -12.74
C THR A 280 5.31 -12.95 -12.82
N MET A 281 4.09 -13.36 -12.46
CA MET A 281 2.94 -12.46 -12.32
C MET A 281 3.17 -11.37 -11.27
N ARG A 282 3.66 -11.73 -10.07
CA ARG A 282 3.99 -10.74 -9.03
C ARG A 282 5.06 -9.75 -9.53
N LYS A 283 6.13 -10.25 -10.14
CA LYS A 283 7.19 -9.43 -10.74
C LYS A 283 6.67 -8.50 -11.83
N ALA A 284 5.82 -8.99 -12.74
CA ALA A 284 5.21 -8.18 -13.79
C ALA A 284 4.38 -7.01 -13.20
N LYS A 285 3.60 -7.27 -12.14
CA LYS A 285 2.82 -6.24 -11.46
C LYS A 285 3.68 -5.19 -10.75
N LEU A 286 4.76 -5.62 -10.08
CA LEU A 286 5.72 -4.70 -9.47
C LEU A 286 6.38 -3.82 -10.53
N LEU A 287 6.86 -4.43 -11.62
CA LEU A 287 7.48 -3.71 -12.73
C LEU A 287 6.52 -2.72 -13.39
N LYS A 288 5.24 -3.10 -13.56
CA LYS A 288 4.19 -2.19 -14.03
C LYS A 288 4.03 -0.99 -13.10
N ALA A 289 4.01 -1.22 -11.79
CA ALA A 289 3.87 -0.16 -10.79
C ALA A 289 5.06 0.81 -10.84
N ASP A 290 6.28 0.30 -10.97
CA ASP A 290 7.51 1.10 -11.09
C ASP A 290 7.53 1.91 -12.38
N ALA A 291 7.21 1.29 -13.53
CA ALA A 291 7.09 1.99 -14.80
C ALA A 291 6.00 3.09 -14.75
N LYS A 292 4.86 2.80 -14.11
CA LYS A 292 3.76 3.76 -13.91
C LYS A 292 4.20 4.93 -13.03
N LYS A 293 4.94 4.68 -11.95
CA LYS A 293 5.49 5.71 -11.07
C LYS A 293 6.40 6.67 -11.85
N LEU A 294 7.29 6.14 -12.70
CA LEU A 294 8.17 6.94 -13.54
C LEU A 294 7.39 7.76 -14.58
N LEU A 295 6.40 7.16 -15.24
CA LEU A 295 5.51 7.88 -16.16
C LEU A 295 4.74 9.01 -15.46
N ASN A 296 4.19 8.75 -14.28
CA ASN A 296 3.49 9.75 -13.48
C ASN A 296 4.43 10.88 -13.06
N GLN A 297 5.70 10.60 -12.74
CA GLN A 297 6.69 11.65 -12.49
C GLN A 297 6.88 12.58 -13.70
N VAL A 298 7.09 12.02 -14.89
CA VAL A 298 7.21 12.78 -16.14
C VAL A 298 5.96 13.66 -16.37
N ARG A 299 4.77 13.10 -16.15
CA ARG A 299 3.50 13.83 -16.30
C ARG A 299 3.34 14.93 -15.26
N ARG A 300 3.71 14.67 -14.01
CA ARG A 300 3.68 15.64 -12.91
C ARG A 300 4.62 16.80 -13.16
N ASP A 301 5.81 16.54 -13.70
CA ASP A 301 6.78 17.58 -14.08
C ASP A 301 6.21 18.51 -15.17
N ARG A 302 5.45 17.97 -16.13
CA ARG A 302 4.74 18.78 -17.14
C ARG A 302 3.49 19.48 -16.60
N ALA A 303 2.78 18.87 -15.67
CA ALA A 303 1.52 19.39 -15.13
C ALA A 303 1.73 20.53 -14.11
N THR A 304 2.82 20.48 -13.33
CA THR A 304 3.14 21.48 -12.31
C THR A 304 3.17 22.93 -12.85
N PRO A 305 3.88 23.27 -13.94
CA PRO A 305 3.88 24.64 -14.47
C PRO A 305 2.51 25.09 -14.98
N ILE A 306 1.65 24.17 -15.45
CA ILE A 306 0.28 24.49 -15.88
C ILE A 306 -0.57 24.87 -14.67
N ILE A 307 -0.49 24.11 -13.57
CA ILE A 307 -1.16 24.48 -12.31
C ILE A 307 -0.69 25.84 -11.84
N GLU A 308 0.62 26.12 -11.91
CA GLU A 308 1.16 27.42 -11.55
C GLU A 308 0.63 28.54 -12.44
N GLN A 309 0.45 28.32 -13.73
CA GLN A 309 -0.17 29.31 -14.60
C GLN A 309 -1.62 29.61 -14.16
N TYR A 310 -2.44 28.56 -14.00
CA TYR A 310 -3.84 28.73 -13.60
C TYR A 310 -4.02 29.33 -12.21
N GLN A 311 -3.15 28.99 -11.26
CA GLN A 311 -3.21 29.56 -9.91
C GLN A 311 -3.04 31.09 -9.95
N TRP A 312 -2.14 31.61 -10.80
CA TRP A 312 -1.91 33.04 -10.91
C TRP A 312 -2.97 33.77 -11.73
N ILE A 313 -3.55 33.11 -12.74
CA ILE A 313 -4.72 33.63 -13.47
C ILE A 313 -5.90 33.77 -12.50
N ALA A 314 -6.17 32.75 -11.68
CA ALA A 314 -7.22 32.78 -10.66
C ALA A 314 -6.98 33.88 -9.61
N ALA A 315 -5.72 34.07 -9.18
CA ALA A 315 -5.38 35.16 -8.26
C ALA A 315 -5.64 36.54 -8.87
N ALA A 316 -5.23 36.77 -10.13
CA ALA A 316 -5.43 38.05 -10.79
C ALA A 316 -6.93 38.35 -10.98
N ALA A 317 -7.73 37.35 -11.37
CA ALA A 317 -9.17 37.49 -11.51
C ALA A 317 -9.84 37.86 -10.17
N ALA A 318 -9.51 37.14 -9.10
CA ALA A 318 -10.05 37.39 -7.76
C ALA A 318 -9.56 38.73 -7.15
N PHE A 319 -8.35 39.16 -7.48
CA PHE A 319 -7.81 40.45 -7.06
C PHE A 319 -8.51 41.62 -7.76
N ALA A 320 -8.73 41.51 -9.08
CA ALA A 320 -9.30 42.57 -9.91
C ALA A 320 -10.80 42.80 -9.64
N ASN A 321 -11.54 41.75 -9.29
CA ASN A 321 -12.97 41.85 -9.01
C ASN A 321 -13.34 41.09 -7.72
N PRO A 322 -13.15 41.72 -6.54
CA PRO A 322 -13.44 41.12 -5.25
C PRO A 322 -14.95 41.06 -4.95
N VAL A 323 -15.75 40.40 -5.79
CA VAL A 323 -17.23 40.35 -5.66
C VAL A 323 -17.69 39.01 -5.11
N PRO A 324 -18.59 38.99 -4.10
CA PRO A 324 -19.21 37.76 -3.61
C PRO A 324 -20.16 37.19 -4.68
N ALA A 325 -19.86 35.99 -5.17
CA ALA A 325 -20.76 35.11 -5.94
C ALA A 325 -20.97 35.33 -7.46
N LEU A 326 -20.43 36.36 -8.11
CA LEU A 326 -20.72 36.59 -9.54
C LEU A 326 -19.78 35.95 -10.58
N ASP A 327 -18.86 35.05 -10.22
CA ASP A 327 -18.11 34.37 -11.28
C ASP A 327 -17.76 32.91 -10.97
N ILE A 328 -18.77 32.16 -10.52
CA ILE A 328 -18.70 30.69 -10.66
C ILE A 328 -18.41 30.34 -12.12
N LEU A 329 -18.82 31.13 -13.11
CA LEU A 329 -18.55 30.88 -14.53
C LEU A 329 -17.14 31.23 -15.01
N ALA A 330 -16.56 32.41 -14.72
CA ALA A 330 -15.16 32.67 -15.10
C ALA A 330 -14.18 31.81 -14.30
N THR A 331 -14.46 31.57 -13.01
CA THR A 331 -13.66 30.64 -12.19
C THR A 331 -13.87 29.18 -12.63
N ALA A 332 -15.08 28.79 -13.06
CA ALA A 332 -15.33 27.48 -13.64
C ALA A 332 -14.71 27.33 -15.02
N ALA A 333 -14.65 28.36 -15.86
CA ALA A 333 -13.99 28.29 -17.16
C ALA A 333 -12.47 28.12 -17.00
N ILE A 334 -11.85 28.90 -16.12
CA ILE A 334 -10.43 28.75 -15.74
C ILE A 334 -10.16 27.34 -15.20
N ASN A 335 -10.97 26.89 -14.23
CA ASN A 335 -10.79 25.56 -13.64
C ASN A 335 -11.14 24.41 -14.61
N ALA A 336 -12.12 24.58 -15.50
CA ALA A 336 -12.46 23.59 -16.53
C ALA A 336 -11.34 23.48 -17.56
N GLN A 337 -10.73 24.60 -17.97
CA GLN A 337 -9.57 24.55 -18.85
C GLN A 337 -8.38 23.86 -18.16
N MET A 338 -8.13 24.16 -16.88
CA MET A 338 -7.12 23.42 -16.10
C MET A 338 -7.44 21.92 -16.06
N VAL A 339 -8.70 21.52 -15.86
CA VAL A 339 -9.11 20.10 -15.89
C VAL A 339 -8.84 19.48 -17.27
N MET A 340 -9.14 20.18 -18.37
CA MET A 340 -8.88 19.67 -19.71
C MET A 340 -7.38 19.54 -19.99
N ASP A 341 -6.58 20.54 -19.63
CA ASP A 341 -5.13 20.54 -19.87
C ASP A 341 -4.44 19.45 -19.05
N LEU A 342 -4.81 19.32 -17.76
CA LEU A 342 -4.33 18.23 -16.91
C LEU A 342 -4.84 16.88 -17.41
N GLY A 343 -6.12 16.77 -17.78
CA GLY A 343 -6.69 15.57 -18.37
C GLY A 343 -5.93 15.13 -19.62
N GLY A 344 -5.58 16.07 -20.50
CA GLY A 344 -4.75 15.83 -21.67
C GLY A 344 -3.39 15.21 -21.35
N ILE A 345 -2.70 15.72 -20.32
CA ILE A 345 -1.41 15.16 -19.86
C ILE A 345 -1.54 13.72 -19.36
N TYR A 346 -2.63 13.41 -18.65
CA TYR A 346 -2.90 12.07 -18.11
C TYR A 346 -3.70 11.19 -19.07
N GLN A 347 -3.93 11.67 -20.30
CA GLN A 347 -4.72 11.01 -21.36
C GLN A 347 -6.18 10.72 -20.97
N GLN A 348 -6.70 11.48 -20.01
CA GLN A 348 -8.10 11.53 -19.64
C GLN A 348 -8.78 12.59 -20.52
N LYS A 349 -9.33 12.17 -21.66
CA LYS A 349 -9.99 13.08 -22.60
C LYS A 349 -11.34 13.49 -22.03
N PHE A 350 -11.45 14.75 -21.59
CA PHE A 350 -12.71 15.36 -21.20
C PHE A 350 -13.28 16.24 -22.33
N SER A 351 -14.59 16.18 -22.56
CA SER A 351 -15.29 17.27 -23.25
C SER A 351 -15.31 18.52 -22.34
N LEU A 352 -15.55 19.69 -22.92
CA LEU A 352 -15.69 20.93 -22.14
C LEU A 352 -16.78 20.80 -21.05
N GLU A 353 -17.90 20.16 -21.38
CA GLU A 353 -19.03 19.92 -20.45
C GLU A 353 -18.63 19.01 -19.29
N GLN A 354 -17.85 17.96 -19.58
CA GLN A 354 -17.31 17.07 -18.54
C GLN A 354 -16.31 17.81 -17.65
N ALA A 355 -15.43 18.63 -18.24
CA ALA A 355 -14.45 19.42 -17.50
C ALA A 355 -15.11 20.47 -16.59
N GLN A 356 -16.19 21.11 -17.04
CA GLN A 356 -17.02 22.00 -16.22
C GLN A 356 -17.69 21.24 -15.07
N THR A 357 -18.15 20.02 -15.33
CA THR A 357 -18.74 19.15 -14.30
C THR A 357 -17.70 18.79 -13.24
N VAL A 358 -16.49 18.40 -13.63
CA VAL A 358 -15.36 18.11 -12.72
C VAL A 358 -15.02 19.35 -11.88
N ALA A 359 -14.84 20.50 -12.53
CA ALA A 359 -14.51 21.76 -11.87
C ALA A 359 -15.59 22.19 -10.87
N GLY A 360 -16.87 22.05 -11.25
CA GLY A 360 -18.02 22.31 -10.38
C GLY A 360 -18.08 21.35 -9.19
N ALA A 361 -17.83 20.06 -9.41
CA ALA A 361 -17.76 19.06 -8.34
C ALA A 361 -16.64 19.37 -7.34
N MET A 362 -15.45 19.73 -7.83
CA MET A 362 -14.32 20.15 -7.00
C MET A 362 -14.66 21.40 -6.18
N GLY A 363 -15.23 22.44 -6.81
CA GLY A 363 -15.67 23.64 -6.11
C GLY A 363 -16.72 23.35 -5.04
N SER A 364 -17.70 22.50 -5.34
CA SER A 364 -18.72 22.06 -4.38
C SER A 364 -18.11 21.31 -3.19
N LEU A 365 -17.15 20.41 -3.44
CA LEU A 365 -16.44 19.69 -2.40
C LEU A 365 -15.62 20.63 -1.51
N MET A 366 -14.86 21.56 -2.10
CA MET A 366 -14.09 22.55 -1.36
C MET A 366 -14.97 23.43 -0.46
N LEU A 367 -16.15 23.83 -0.94
CA LEU A 367 -17.13 24.57 -0.15
C LEU A 367 -17.69 23.72 1.00
N LYS A 368 -18.16 22.50 0.71
CA LYS A 368 -18.72 21.57 1.73
C LYS A 368 -17.72 21.20 2.82
N LEU A 369 -16.43 21.12 2.46
CA LEU A 369 -15.34 20.83 3.39
C LEU A 369 -14.82 22.06 4.12
N GLY A 370 -15.37 23.26 3.86
CA GLY A 370 -14.93 24.52 4.47
C GLY A 370 -13.53 24.96 4.04
N LEU A 371 -12.96 24.38 2.99
CA LEU A 371 -11.58 24.65 2.56
C LEU A 371 -11.39 26.10 2.14
N VAL A 372 -12.44 26.72 1.59
CA VAL A 372 -12.44 28.14 1.19
C VAL A 372 -12.27 29.07 2.40
N GLU A 373 -12.98 28.80 3.49
CA GLU A 373 -12.86 29.58 4.72
C GLU A 373 -11.51 29.33 5.41
N LEU A 374 -11.09 28.06 5.46
CA LEU A 374 -9.83 27.65 6.06
C LEU A 374 -8.63 28.26 5.33
N SER A 375 -8.63 28.25 3.99
CA SER A 375 -7.56 28.88 3.19
C SER A 375 -7.51 30.38 3.41
N THR A 376 -8.67 31.05 3.40
CA THR A 376 -8.76 32.51 3.62
C THR A 376 -8.25 32.90 5.00
N LYS A 377 -8.63 32.14 6.04
CA LYS A 377 -8.12 32.33 7.40
C LYS A 377 -6.61 32.09 7.49
N ALA A 378 -6.12 31.00 6.91
CA ALA A 378 -4.69 30.67 6.93
C ALA A 378 -3.84 31.75 6.25
N VAL A 379 -4.24 32.16 5.04
CA VAL A 379 -3.60 33.25 4.29
C VAL A 379 -3.66 34.56 5.07
N SER A 380 -4.81 34.91 5.65
CA SER A 380 -4.94 36.13 6.45
C SER A 380 -4.03 36.13 7.68
N THR A 381 -3.91 34.99 8.38
CA THR A 381 -3.01 34.86 9.54
C THR A 381 -1.55 35.08 9.13
N VAL A 382 -1.10 34.45 8.05
CA VAL A 382 0.27 34.61 7.53
C VAL A 382 0.54 36.05 7.09
N LEU A 383 -0.43 36.70 6.44
CA LEU A 383 -0.30 38.11 6.03
C LEU A 383 -0.24 39.04 7.25
N LYS A 384 -1.03 38.81 8.29
CA LYS A 384 -1.01 39.61 9.53
C LYS A 384 0.31 39.45 10.31
N SER A 385 0.93 38.27 10.26
CA SER A 385 2.19 38.01 10.98
C SER A 385 3.43 38.58 10.28
N ASN A 386 3.36 38.84 8.97
CA ASN A 386 4.44 39.49 8.24
C ASN A 386 4.17 41.00 8.23
N ALA A 387 5.06 41.81 8.81
CA ALA A 387 4.92 43.27 8.93
C ALA A 387 4.96 44.05 7.59
N VAL A 388 4.69 43.37 6.46
CA VAL A 388 4.50 43.98 5.15
C VAL A 388 3.04 44.38 5.06
N THR A 389 2.78 45.64 5.42
CA THR A 389 1.58 46.46 5.17
C THR A 389 0.29 45.69 4.89
N PHE A 390 -0.72 45.82 5.75
CA PHE A 390 -2.08 45.37 5.48
C PHE A 390 -2.61 46.04 4.19
N VAL A 391 -2.43 45.40 3.04
CA VAL A 391 -2.88 45.92 1.73
C VAL A 391 -4.11 45.13 1.31
N ALA A 392 -5.22 45.85 1.15
CA ALA A 392 -6.46 45.55 0.41
C ALA A 392 -7.05 44.12 0.51
N GLY A 393 -8.36 44.01 0.81
CA GLY A 393 -9.09 42.72 0.80
C GLY A 393 -8.90 41.88 -0.48
N GLY A 394 -8.62 42.52 -1.61
CA GLY A 394 -8.29 41.85 -2.88
C GLY A 394 -7.02 40.99 -2.84
N VAL A 395 -5.99 41.32 -2.04
CA VAL A 395 -4.77 40.51 -1.93
C VAL A 395 -5.07 39.18 -1.23
N VAL A 396 -5.81 39.24 -0.11
CA VAL A 396 -6.21 38.03 0.63
C VAL A 396 -7.03 37.11 -0.28
N GLN A 397 -7.98 37.66 -1.04
CA GLN A 397 -8.81 36.91 -1.96
C GLN A 397 -8.01 36.34 -3.13
N GLY A 398 -7.13 37.13 -3.75
CA GLY A 398 -6.25 36.69 -4.84
C GLY A 398 -5.33 35.54 -4.41
N VAL A 399 -4.63 35.70 -3.29
CA VAL A 399 -3.73 34.65 -2.77
C VAL A 399 -4.51 33.40 -2.35
N SER A 400 -5.70 33.55 -1.76
CA SER A 400 -6.55 32.41 -1.40
C SER A 400 -7.07 31.67 -2.63
N ALA A 401 -7.47 32.40 -3.69
CA ALA A 401 -7.89 31.82 -4.95
C ALA A 401 -6.75 31.05 -5.64
N ALA A 402 -5.54 31.60 -5.67
CA ALA A 402 -4.36 30.86 -6.14
C ALA A 402 -4.11 29.59 -5.33
N TYR A 403 -4.15 29.68 -3.99
CA TYR A 403 -3.92 28.52 -3.14
C TYR A 403 -4.93 27.40 -3.39
N LEU A 404 -6.22 27.72 -3.44
CA LEU A 404 -7.28 26.75 -3.72
C LEU A 404 -7.15 26.16 -5.13
N THR A 405 -6.83 26.97 -6.13
CA THR A 405 -6.62 26.50 -7.51
C THR A 405 -5.44 25.54 -7.57
N ARG A 406 -4.35 25.83 -6.84
CA ARG A 406 -3.20 24.92 -6.73
C ARG A 406 -3.58 23.61 -6.06
N VAL A 407 -4.32 23.66 -4.95
CA VAL A 407 -4.82 22.46 -4.28
C VAL A 407 -5.71 21.65 -5.23
N ALA A 408 -6.64 22.28 -5.95
CA ALA A 408 -7.48 21.61 -6.93
C ALA A 408 -6.65 20.90 -8.01
N GLY A 409 -5.67 21.59 -8.60
CA GLY A 409 -4.78 21.02 -9.61
C GLY A 409 -3.97 19.83 -9.09
N LEU A 410 -3.39 19.94 -7.89
CA LEU A 410 -2.64 18.84 -7.26
C LEU A 410 -3.54 17.65 -6.93
N SER A 411 -4.78 17.89 -6.49
CA SER A 411 -5.76 16.84 -6.26
C SER A 411 -6.19 16.14 -7.55
N LEU A 412 -6.30 16.88 -8.66
CA LEU A 412 -6.58 16.29 -9.97
C LEU A 412 -5.42 15.42 -10.45
N ILE A 413 -4.17 15.89 -10.32
CA ILE A 413 -2.98 15.09 -10.60
C ILE A 413 -3.03 13.78 -9.82
N GLU A 414 -3.16 13.85 -8.50
CA GLU A 414 -3.14 12.68 -7.62
C GLU A 414 -4.30 11.71 -7.94
N TYR A 415 -5.47 12.26 -8.30
CA TYR A 415 -6.60 11.47 -8.75
C TYR A 415 -6.34 10.75 -10.09
N PHE A 416 -5.74 11.43 -11.07
CA PHE A 416 -5.42 10.85 -12.37
C PHE A 416 -4.29 9.81 -12.30
N GLU A 417 -3.29 10.02 -11.44
CA GLU A 417 -2.19 9.09 -11.22
C GLU A 417 -2.66 7.72 -10.68
N GLN A 418 -3.76 7.71 -9.93
CA GLN A 418 -4.37 6.49 -9.39
C GLN A 418 -5.15 5.69 -10.45
N GLN A 419 -5.51 6.29 -11.58
CA GLN A 419 -6.27 5.59 -12.62
C GLN A 419 -5.41 4.55 -13.34
N GLU A 420 -6.03 3.47 -13.79
CA GLU A 420 -5.34 2.46 -14.60
C GLU A 420 -5.05 3.01 -16.00
N ILE A 421 -3.86 2.70 -16.50
CA ILE A 421 -3.49 2.94 -17.90
C ILE A 421 -4.07 1.76 -18.68
N ALA A 422 -5.33 1.86 -19.08
CA ALA A 422 -6.02 0.80 -19.81
C ALA A 422 -6.19 1.17 -21.29
N LEU A 423 -6.29 0.13 -22.14
CA LEU A 423 -6.62 0.26 -23.56
C LEU A 423 -8.03 0.81 -23.79
N ASN A 424 -8.93 0.69 -22.80
CA ASN A 424 -10.32 1.17 -22.82
C ASN A 424 -10.72 1.67 -21.42
N SER A 425 -10.38 2.90 -21.06
CA SER A 425 -10.84 3.50 -19.80
C SER A 425 -12.17 4.22 -20.01
N GLU A 426 -13.29 3.53 -19.79
CA GLU A 426 -14.61 4.15 -19.53
C GLU A 426 -14.75 4.49 -18.03
N GLY A 427 -13.73 5.17 -17.47
CA GLY A 427 -13.69 5.53 -16.07
C GLY A 427 -14.51 6.78 -15.78
N GLY A 428 -15.79 6.62 -15.42
CA GLY A 428 -16.59 7.71 -14.87
C GLY A 428 -15.97 8.33 -13.62
N LEU A 429 -16.26 9.61 -13.37
CA LEU A 429 -15.67 10.37 -12.26
C LEU A 429 -16.13 9.80 -10.91
N ASN A 430 -15.20 9.21 -10.15
CA ASN A 430 -15.45 8.73 -8.79
C ASN A 430 -15.30 9.87 -7.79
N LEU A 431 -16.42 10.46 -7.39
CA LEU A 431 -16.48 11.61 -6.49
C LEU A 431 -15.94 11.32 -5.09
N ASP A 432 -16.10 10.11 -4.58
CA ASP A 432 -15.63 9.75 -3.24
C ASP A 432 -14.10 9.69 -3.18
N LYS A 433 -13.48 9.07 -4.19
CA LYS A 433 -12.01 9.08 -4.34
C LYS A 433 -11.48 10.50 -4.51
N LEU A 434 -12.12 11.29 -5.37
CA LEU A 434 -11.73 12.70 -5.59
C LEU A 434 -11.82 13.52 -4.30
N ARG A 435 -12.87 13.30 -3.49
CA ARG A 435 -13.03 13.93 -2.17
C ARG A 435 -11.89 13.54 -1.22
N GLN A 436 -11.56 12.25 -1.12
CA GLN A 436 -10.47 11.76 -0.25
C GLN A 436 -9.13 12.36 -0.67
N THR A 437 -8.83 12.33 -1.97
CA THR A 437 -7.62 12.92 -2.55
C THR A 437 -7.53 14.42 -2.25
N LEU A 438 -8.64 15.15 -2.39
CA LEU A 438 -8.70 16.58 -2.08
C LEU A 438 -8.37 16.88 -0.61
N GLN A 439 -8.94 16.11 0.32
CA GLN A 439 -8.66 16.26 1.75
C GLN A 439 -7.18 16.00 2.05
N ASN A 440 -6.62 14.92 1.52
CA ASN A 440 -5.22 14.53 1.75
C ASN A 440 -4.24 15.60 1.22
N VAL A 441 -4.44 16.05 -0.02
CA VAL A 441 -3.60 17.09 -0.63
C VAL A 441 -3.70 18.41 0.14
N PHE A 442 -4.90 18.79 0.58
CA PHE A 442 -5.08 20.02 1.35
C PHE A 442 -4.32 19.97 2.68
N VAL A 443 -4.42 18.87 3.43
CA VAL A 443 -3.69 18.69 4.71
C VAL A 443 -2.18 18.73 4.50
N GLN A 444 -1.67 18.07 3.45
CA GLN A 444 -0.24 18.10 3.12
C GLN A 444 0.26 19.52 2.78
N ASN A 445 -0.56 20.33 2.11
CA ASN A 445 -0.21 21.68 1.69
C ASN A 445 -0.47 22.77 2.76
N GLN A 446 -1.06 22.41 3.91
CA GLN A 446 -1.29 23.35 5.03
C GLN A 446 -0.05 23.61 5.91
N GLN A 447 1.09 22.97 5.64
CA GLN A 447 2.30 23.17 6.44
C GLN A 447 2.72 24.65 6.46
N ILE A 448 3.00 25.18 7.66
CA ILE A 448 3.26 26.61 7.90
C ILE A 448 4.37 27.16 6.99
N GLY A 449 5.47 26.41 6.82
CA GLY A 449 6.60 26.85 5.99
C GLY A 449 6.21 27.00 4.51
N PHE A 450 5.41 26.08 3.97
CA PHE A 450 4.90 26.18 2.60
C PHE A 450 3.97 27.39 2.44
N LEU A 451 3.01 27.55 3.36
CA LEU A 451 2.04 28.66 3.30
C LEU A 451 2.72 30.03 3.37
N GLN A 452 3.75 30.19 4.22
CA GLN A 452 4.52 31.44 4.29
C GLN A 452 5.21 31.78 2.97
N GLY A 453 5.89 30.79 2.36
CA GLY A 453 6.53 30.97 1.06
C GLY A 453 5.54 31.30 -0.05
N PHE A 454 4.41 30.58 -0.08
CA PHE A 454 3.34 30.77 -1.05
C PHE A 454 2.70 32.16 -0.95
N VAL A 455 2.34 32.59 0.26
CA VAL A 455 1.76 33.92 0.50
C VAL A 455 2.73 35.02 0.08
N LYS A 456 4.02 34.91 0.41
CA LYS A 456 5.05 35.87 -0.01
C LYS A 456 5.15 35.97 -1.53
N GLN A 457 5.11 34.83 -2.23
CA GLN A 457 5.11 34.79 -3.70
C GLN A 457 3.86 35.47 -4.27
N GLY A 458 2.69 35.21 -3.68
CA GLY A 458 1.43 35.78 -4.12
C GLY A 458 1.34 37.29 -3.95
N VAL A 459 1.79 37.81 -2.80
CA VAL A 459 1.89 39.27 -2.56
C VAL A 459 2.80 39.92 -3.60
N LYS A 460 4.00 39.36 -3.84
CA LYS A 460 4.95 39.90 -4.82
C LYS A 460 4.39 39.93 -6.25
N ARG A 461 3.58 38.94 -6.64
CA ARG A 461 2.97 38.89 -7.98
C ARG A 461 1.80 39.83 -8.15
N LEU A 462 0.97 40.01 -7.12
CA LEU A 462 -0.21 40.89 -7.17
C LEU A 462 0.13 42.37 -6.96
N LEU A 463 1.19 42.65 -6.19
CA LEU A 463 1.70 44.00 -5.92
C LEU A 463 3.17 44.08 -6.37
N PRO A 464 3.45 44.15 -7.68
CA PRO A 464 4.82 44.39 -8.14
C PRO A 464 5.29 45.75 -7.60
N GLU A 465 6.49 45.79 -7.00
CA GLU A 465 7.10 47.05 -6.55
C GLU A 465 7.11 48.03 -7.72
N ALA A 466 6.46 49.18 -7.55
CA ALA A 466 6.43 50.22 -8.57
C ALA A 466 7.88 50.59 -8.93
N SER A 467 8.27 50.36 -10.18
CA SER A 467 9.52 50.88 -10.74
C SER A 467 9.55 52.38 -10.48
N GLN A 468 10.48 52.82 -9.63
CA GLN A 468 10.69 54.22 -9.29
C GLN A 468 10.81 55.04 -10.58
N GLY A 469 9.77 55.81 -10.89
CA GLY A 469 9.79 56.75 -12.00
C GLY A 469 10.91 57.76 -11.76
N LYS A 470 11.88 57.81 -12.69
CA LYS A 470 12.80 58.94 -12.82
C LYS A 470 11.95 60.21 -12.93
N ILE A 471 11.90 61.00 -11.87
CA ILE A 471 11.43 62.38 -11.92
C ILE A 471 12.46 63.14 -12.76
N ILE A 472 12.14 63.39 -14.02
CA ILE A 472 12.88 64.34 -14.85
C ILE A 472 12.51 65.71 -14.29
N ALA A 473 13.44 66.35 -13.59
CA ALA A 473 13.32 67.74 -13.18
C ALA A 473 13.26 68.60 -14.44
N SER A 474 12.13 69.27 -14.65
CA SER A 474 11.99 70.35 -15.61
C SER A 474 12.78 71.55 -15.12
N GLU A 475 13.88 71.88 -15.80
CA GLU A 475 14.52 73.20 -15.71
C GLU A 475 13.58 74.23 -16.35
N THR A 476 13.04 75.11 -15.53
CA THR A 476 12.35 76.32 -15.99
C THR A 476 13.41 77.39 -16.24
N VAL A 477 13.59 77.77 -17.51
CA VAL A 477 14.34 78.96 -17.92
C VAL A 477 13.38 80.15 -17.99
N ALA A 478 13.57 81.14 -17.12
CA ALA A 478 13.49 82.58 -17.37
C ALA A 478 13.81 83.35 -16.08
#